data_AF-B0N8L9-F1
#
_entry.id   AF-B0N8L9-F1
#
_cell.length_a   1.000
_cell.length_b   1.000
_cell.length_c   1.000
_cell.angle_alpha   90.00
_cell.angle_beta   90.00
_cell.angle_gamma   90.00
#
_symmetry.space_group_name_H-M   'P 1'
#
loop_
_entity.id
_entity.type
_entity.pdbx_description
1 polymer ?
#
loop_
_entity_poly.entity_id
_entity_poly.type
_entity_poly.pdbx_seq_one_letter_code
_entity_poly.pdbx_strand_id
1 'polypeptide(L)' 'MDGNMFEKMVKDSAGKRVSRAKAIRYKCLDCCGFQSNEVRECPAVECPLWRYRMGHEERDEFYTPRITNKKEEEEIKND' A
#
# COMPACT_ATOMS: atom_id res chain seq x y z
N MET A 1 11.04 -24.72 13.20
CA MET A 1 10.27 -24.28 12.02
C MET A 1 10.09 -22.79 12.19
N ASP A 2 11.18 -22.01 12.22
CA ASP A 2 11.12 -20.60 12.64
C ASP A 2 12.14 -19.77 11.85
N GLY A 3 12.18 -20.02 10.53
CA GLY A 3 12.89 -19.12 9.63
C GLY A 3 12.12 -17.81 9.59
N ASN A 4 12.58 -16.85 10.39
CA ASN A 4 12.02 -15.52 10.57
C ASN A 4 11.48 -14.98 9.23
N MET A 5 10.15 -14.89 9.11
CA MET A 5 9.44 -14.46 7.91
C MET A 5 9.96 -13.12 7.38
N PHE A 6 10.47 -12.28 8.27
CA PHE A 6 11.20 -11.05 7.99
C PHE A 6 12.47 -11.28 7.14
N GLU A 7 13.31 -12.23 7.54
CA GLU A 7 14.59 -12.50 6.90
C GLU A 7 14.40 -12.96 5.45
N LYS A 8 13.33 -13.73 5.20
CA LYS A 8 12.92 -14.12 3.85
C LYS A 8 12.43 -12.92 3.03
N MET A 9 11.58 -12.07 3.60
CA MET A 9 11.05 -10.89 2.90
C MET A 9 12.14 -9.87 2.52
N VAL A 10 13.11 -9.64 3.40
CA VAL A 10 14.25 -8.75 3.13
C VAL A 10 15.16 -9.37 2.06
N LYS A 11 15.49 -10.66 2.14
CA LYS A 11 16.29 -11.35 1.11
C LYS A 11 15.60 -11.38 -0.26
N ASP A 12 14.27 -11.48 -0.29
CA ASP A 12 13.50 -11.47 -1.54
C ASP A 12 13.44 -10.08 -2.22
N SER A 13 13.69 -9.01 -1.47
CA SER A 13 13.63 -7.62 -1.96
C SER A 13 15.00 -6.96 -2.17
N ALA A 14 16.06 -7.45 -1.50
CA ALA A 14 17.42 -6.95 -1.66
C ALA A 14 17.91 -7.11 -3.11
N GLY A 15 18.25 -5.98 -3.76
CA GLY A 15 18.79 -5.96 -5.12
C GLY A 15 17.77 -6.24 -6.23
N LYS A 16 16.47 -6.32 -5.94
CA LYS A 16 15.42 -6.56 -6.92
C LYS A 16 14.43 -5.40 -6.99
N ARG A 17 14.03 -5.03 -8.21
CA ARG A 17 12.96 -4.05 -8.41
C ARG A 17 11.62 -4.67 -8.02
N VAL A 18 11.05 -4.20 -6.91
CA VAL A 18 9.69 -4.55 -6.48
C VAL A 18 8.67 -3.52 -6.98
N SER A 19 7.40 -3.91 -7.05
CA SER A 19 6.33 -2.95 -7.33
C SER A 19 6.19 -1.94 -6.19
N ARG A 20 5.71 -0.73 -6.50
CA ARG A 20 5.46 0.33 -5.50
C ARG A 20 4.58 -0.17 -4.36
N ALA A 21 3.51 -0.88 -4.69
CA ALA A 21 2.58 -1.41 -3.70
C ALA A 21 3.23 -2.45 -2.77
N LYS A 22 4.13 -3.29 -3.31
CA LYS A 22 4.90 -4.24 -2.50
C LYS A 22 5.92 -3.55 -1.58
N ALA A 23 6.57 -2.49 -2.05
CA ALA A 23 7.45 -1.67 -1.22
C ALA A 23 6.70 -1.00 -0.06
N ILE A 24 5.51 -0.43 -0.33
CA ILE A 24 4.67 0.18 0.70
C ILE A 24 4.20 -0.86 1.72
N ARG A 25 3.74 -2.04 1.26
CA ARG A 25 3.38 -3.16 2.14
C ARG A 25 4.52 -3.53 3.08
N TYR A 26 5.75 -3.61 2.58
CA TYR A 26 6.92 -3.88 3.43
C TYR A 26 7.16 -2.79 4.45
N LYS A 27 6.97 -1.51 4.08
CA LYS A 27 7.09 -0.42 5.04
C LYS A 27 6.02 -0.49 6.14
N CYS A 28 4.79 -0.87 5.79
CA CYS A 28 3.72 -1.05 6.77
C CYS A 28 4.01 -2.23 7.71
N LEU A 29 4.52 -3.35 7.19
CA LEU A 29 4.94 -4.48 8.01
C LEU A 29 6.06 -4.08 8.97
N ASP A 30 7.08 -3.37 8.49
CA ASP A 30 8.17 -2.82 9.32
C ASP A 30 7.64 -1.92 10.44
N CYS A 31 6.72 -1.01 10.12
CA CYS A 31 6.08 -0.11 11.09
C CYS A 31 5.26 -0.86 12.16
N CYS A 32 4.66 -2.00 11.81
CA CYS A 32 3.76 -2.77 12.67
C CYS A 32 4.45 -4.00 13.31
N GLY A 33 5.77 -3.98 13.47
CA GLY A 33 6.51 -5.08 14.11
C GLY A 33 6.41 -6.41 13.35
N PHE A 34 6.28 -6.34 12.02
CA PHE A 34 6.08 -7.46 11.10
C PHE A 34 4.83 -8.30 11.35
N GLN A 35 3.85 -7.76 12.10
CA GLN A 35 2.57 -8.40 12.32
C GLN A 35 1.56 -8.00 11.24
N SER A 36 1.12 -8.95 10.42
CA SER A 36 0.16 -8.69 9.35
C SER A 36 -1.21 -8.24 9.88
N ASN A 37 -1.62 -8.74 11.06
CA ASN A 37 -2.86 -8.34 11.73
C ASN A 37 -2.82 -6.87 12.14
N GLU A 38 -1.72 -6.42 12.74
CA GLU A 38 -1.50 -5.02 13.12
C GLU A 38 -1.55 -4.08 11.91
N VAL A 39 -1.05 -4.52 10.74
CA VAL A 39 -1.20 -3.71 9.50
C VAL A 39 -2.67 -3.58 9.10
N ARG A 40 -3.45 -4.66 9.22
CA ARG A 40 -4.87 -4.66 8.86
C ARG A 40 -5.69 -3.78 9.81
N GLU A 41 -5.34 -3.81 11.09
CA GLU A 41 -6.02 -3.10 12.20
C GLU A 41 -5.35 -1.77 12.58
N CYS A 42 -4.44 -1.28 11.73
CA CYS A 42 -3.67 -0.07 11.99
C CYS A 42 -4.59 1.15 12.21
N PRO A 43 -4.54 1.79 13.40
CA PRO A 43 -5.43 2.90 13.75
C PRO A 43 -4.98 4.25 13.15
N ALA A 44 -3.81 4.32 12.53
CA ALA A 44 -3.24 5.55 11.98
C ALA A 44 -3.88 5.91 10.62
N VAL A 45 -5.19 6.18 10.61
CA VAL A 45 -5.96 6.51 9.39
C VAL A 45 -5.46 7.76 8.67
N GLU A 46 -4.87 8.71 9.41
CA GLU A 46 -4.24 9.92 8.89
C GLU A 46 -2.85 9.66 8.25
N CYS A 47 -2.34 8.44 8.32
CA CYS A 47 -1.07 8.10 7.68
C CYS A 47 -1.22 8.17 6.16
N PRO A 48 -0.35 8.90 5.43
CA PRO A 48 -0.40 8.97 3.96
C PRO A 48 -0.29 7.61 3.27
N LEU A 49 0.28 6.60 3.96
CA LEU A 49 0.40 5.23 3.46
C LEU A 49 -0.78 4.33 3.83
N TRP A 50 -1.72 4.78 4.68
CA TRP A 50 -2.78 3.95 5.24
C TRP A 50 -3.64 3.29 4.14
N ARG A 51 -3.99 4.06 3.11
CA ARG A 51 -4.77 3.61 1.94
C ARG A 51 -4.08 2.54 1.09
N TYR A 52 -2.76 2.43 1.26
CA TYR A 52 -1.89 1.53 0.50
C TYR A 52 -1.38 0.36 1.34
N ARG A 53 -1.72 0.30 2.64
CA ARG A 53 -1.12 -0.59 3.64
C ARG A 53 -1.29 -2.08 3.32
N MET A 54 -2.33 -2.43 2.56
CA MET A 54 -2.64 -3.79 2.12
C MET A 54 -1.91 -4.19 0.83
N GLY A 55 -1.06 -3.33 0.26
CA GLY A 55 -0.34 -3.61 -0.98
C GLY A 55 -1.19 -3.42 -2.24
N HIS A 56 -2.28 -2.67 -2.11
CA HIS A 56 -3.07 -2.09 -3.19
C HIS A 56 -3.68 -0.79 -2.65
N GLU A 57 -4.14 0.08 -3.55
CA GLU A 57 -4.88 1.29 -3.18
C GLU A 57 -6.33 0.93 -2.87
N GLU A 58 -6.80 1.27 -1.68
CA GLU A 58 -8.22 1.23 -1.34
C GLU A 58 -8.94 2.40 -2.05
N ARG A 59 -10.02 2.09 -2.78
CA ARG A 59 -10.86 3.11 -3.43
C ARG A 59 -11.95 3.55 -2.46
N ASP A 60 -11.74 4.65 -1.78
CA ASP A 60 -12.76 5.29 -0.93
C ASP A 60 -13.16 6.67 -1.51
N GLU A 61 -13.82 7.50 -0.71
CA GLU A 61 -14.28 8.84 -1.08
C GLU A 61 -13.18 9.82 -1.54
N PHE A 62 -11.92 9.58 -1.18
CA PHE A 62 -10.79 10.41 -1.59
C PHE A 62 -10.01 9.82 -2.77
N TYR A 63 -10.49 8.73 -3.37
CA TYR A 63 -9.85 8.13 -4.53
C TYR A 63 -10.02 9.02 -5.77
N THR A 64 -8.91 9.55 -6.27
CA THR A 64 -8.88 10.24 -7.57
C THR A 64 -8.61 9.23 -8.68
N PRO A 65 -9.56 8.96 -9.58
CA PRO A 65 -9.32 8.05 -10.70
C PRO A 65 -8.19 8.60 -11.58
N ARG A 66 -7.34 7.70 -12.07
CA ARG A 66 -6.41 8.07 -13.13
C ARG A 66 -7.21 8.33 -14.39
N ILE A 67 -7.37 9.61 -14.71
CA ILE A 67 -7.98 10.05 -15.97
C ILE A 67 -7.03 9.68 -17.08
N THR A 68 -7.48 8.77 -17.95
CA THR A 68 -6.65 8.29 -19.07
C THR A 68 -6.97 9.04 -20.36
N ASN A 69 -8.17 9.63 -20.45
CA ASN A 69 -8.64 10.35 -21.62
C ASN A 69 -9.33 11.67 -21.24
N LYS A 70 -9.19 12.71 -22.07
CA LYS A 70 -9.75 14.06 -21.85
C LYS A 70 -11.26 14.12 -21.58
N LYS A 71 -12.05 13.15 -22.09
CA LYS A 71 -13.51 13.11 -21.90
C LYS A 71 -13.93 12.81 -20.45
N GLU A 72 -13.19 11.95 -19.76
CA GLU A 72 -13.46 11.60 -18.36
C GLU A 72 -13.15 12.78 -17.41
N GLU A 73 -12.25 13.68 -17.81
CA GLU A 73 -11.91 14.88 -17.03
C GLU A 73 -13.06 15.91 -16.99
N GLU A 74 -13.86 15.98 -18.05
CA GLU A 74 -15.01 16.88 -18.12
C GLU A 74 -16.18 16.34 -17.30
N GLU A 75 -16.39 15.02 -17.23
CA GLU A 75 -17.45 14.42 -16.40
C GLU A 75 -17.16 14.60 -14.90
N ILE A 76 -15.91 14.42 -14.45
CA ILE A 76 -15.54 14.61 -13.03
C ILE A 76 -15.62 16.07 -12.57
N LYS A 77 -15.46 17.05 -13.47
CA LYS A 77 -15.56 18.49 -13.13
C LYS A 77 -17.00 19.01 -13.06
N ASN A 78 -17.98 18.22 -13.52
CA ASN A 78 -19.38 18.64 -13.64
C ASN A 78 -20.31 18.00 -12.57
N ASP A 79 -19.80 17.09 -11.74
CA ASP A 79 -20.44 16.55 -10.52
C ASP A 79 -19.87 17.23 -9.26
#